data_AF-A0A1H0VWG5-F1
#
_entry.id   AF-A0A1H0VWG5-F1
#
_cell.length_a   1.000
_cell.length_b   1.000
_cell.length_c   1.000
_cell.angle_alpha   90.00
_cell.angle_beta   90.00
_cell.angle_gamma   90.00
#
_symmetry.space_group_name_H-M   'P 1'
#
loop_
_entity.id
_entity.type
_entity.pdbx_description
1 polymer ?
#
loop_
_entity_poly.entity_id
_entity_poly.type
_entity_poly.pdbx_seq_one_letter_code
_entity_poly.pdbx_strand_id
1 'polypeptide(L)'
;MIHEGIAENFATSMFGEDMVGPWVSKTDKETLNDYIKPIIKDGLNVTGMDNITAYLYGDEMAEMQGYFPIGLPYCAGYACGYYMIKHYLKKTGKSIEEATVTPASEITKVIEDFWSE
;
A
#
# COMPACT_ATOMS: atom_id res chain seq x y z
N MET A 1 -4.96 2.65 0.71
CA MET A 1 -3.77 2.07 0.04
C MET A 1 -3.40 2.75 -1.27
N ILE A 2 -4.34 2.91 -2.23
CA ILE A 2 -4.02 3.57 -3.52
C ILE A 2 -3.52 4.99 -3.31
N HIS A 3 -4.18 5.78 -2.46
CA HIS A 3 -3.78 7.15 -2.17
C HIS A 3 -2.39 7.24 -1.56
N GLU A 4 -2.07 6.38 -0.58
CA GLU A 4 -0.77 6.32 0.08
C GLU A 4 0.31 5.88 -0.90
N GLY A 5 0.01 4.88 -1.74
CA GLY A 5 0.91 4.44 -2.80
C GLY A 5 1.20 5.53 -3.83
N ILE A 6 0.17 6.29 -4.23
CA ILE A 6 0.33 7.43 -5.14
C ILE A 6 1.20 8.49 -4.46
N ALA A 7 0.89 8.88 -3.23
CA ALA A 7 1.65 9.90 -2.49
C ALA A 7 3.13 9.53 -2.36
N GLU A 8 3.43 8.28 -2.02
CA GLU A 8 4.80 7.79 -1.87
C GLU A 8 5.54 7.75 -3.21
N ASN A 9 4.90 7.22 -4.27
CA ASN A 9 5.51 7.20 -5.59
C ASN A 9 5.72 8.63 -6.14
N PHE A 10 4.82 9.57 -5.80
CA PHE A 10 4.95 10.97 -6.18
C PHE A 10 6.12 11.64 -5.45
N ALA A 11 6.29 11.37 -4.15
CA ALA A 11 7.46 11.85 -3.42
C ALA A 11 8.75 11.31 -4.04
N THR A 12 8.82 10.00 -4.33
CA THR A 12 10.02 9.40 -4.93
C THR A 12 10.28 9.85 -6.37
N SER A 13 9.26 10.22 -7.15
CA SER A 13 9.47 10.76 -8.50
C SER A 13 10.12 12.14 -8.48
N MET A 14 9.82 12.94 -7.45
CA MET A 14 10.36 14.30 -7.28
C MET A 14 11.73 14.30 -6.60
N PHE A 15 11.95 13.41 -5.63
CA PHE A 15 13.09 13.49 -4.72
C PHE A 15 14.03 12.27 -4.78
N GLY A 16 13.71 11.26 -5.59
CA GLY A 16 14.49 10.03 -5.75
C GLY A 16 14.04 8.89 -4.84
N GLU A 17 14.39 7.65 -5.21
CA GLU A 17 14.03 6.44 -4.45
C GLU A 17 14.72 6.38 -3.07
N ASP A 18 15.86 7.05 -2.91
CA ASP A 18 16.58 7.15 -1.62
C ASP A 18 15.78 7.93 -0.56
N MET A 19 14.77 8.69 -0.98
CA MET A 19 13.88 9.47 -0.11
C MET A 19 12.57 8.76 0.22
N VAL A 20 12.45 7.47 -0.11
CA VAL A 20 11.26 6.68 0.21
C VAL A 20 11.08 6.55 1.73
N GLY A 21 9.83 6.57 2.18
CA GLY A 21 9.44 6.48 3.57
C GLY A 21 10.01 5.23 4.26
N PRO A 22 10.35 5.33 5.56
CA PRO A 22 10.97 4.24 6.32
C PRO A 22 10.12 2.96 6.38
N TRP A 23 8.80 3.08 6.24
CA TRP A 23 7.88 1.92 6.17
C TRP A 23 8.09 1.09 4.90
N VAL A 24 8.42 1.72 3.76
CA VAL A 24 8.74 1.00 2.53
C VAL A 24 10.14 0.40 2.60
N SER A 25 11.14 1.19 3.00
CA SER A 25 12.54 0.76 2.98
C SER A 25 12.87 -0.31 4.03
N LYS A 26 12.09 -0.41 5.10
CA LYS A 26 12.22 -1.47 6.12
C LYS A 26 11.39 -2.72 5.84
N THR A 27 10.51 -2.69 4.84
CA THR A 27 9.71 -3.84 4.43
C THR A 27 10.39 -4.53 3.27
N ASP A 28 11.03 -5.67 3.54
CA ASP A 28 11.63 -6.49 2.50
C ASP A 28 10.56 -7.19 1.64
N LYS A 29 10.97 -7.72 0.48
CA LYS A 29 10.06 -8.32 -0.49
C LYS A 29 9.41 -9.62 -0.01
N GLU A 30 10.12 -10.41 0.80
CA GLU A 30 9.59 -11.66 1.35
C GLU A 30 8.47 -11.34 2.33
N THR A 31 8.72 -10.43 3.28
CA THR A 31 7.69 -9.93 4.21
C THR A 31 6.50 -9.31 3.46
N LEU A 32 6.74 -8.53 2.41
CA LEU A 32 5.66 -7.95 1.60
C LEU A 32 4.78 -9.02 0.95
N ASN A 33 5.40 -9.98 0.24
CA ASN A 33 4.70 -10.94 -0.60
C ASN A 33 4.07 -12.07 0.21
N ASP A 34 4.79 -12.62 1.18
CA ASP A 34 4.38 -13.85 1.85
C ASP A 34 3.57 -13.59 3.11
N TYR A 35 3.62 -12.37 3.66
CA TYR A 35 2.93 -12.02 4.91
C TYR A 35 1.94 -10.87 4.75
N ILE A 36 2.38 -9.70 4.28
CA ILE A 36 1.55 -8.50 4.23
C ILE A 36 0.44 -8.60 3.17
N LYS A 37 0.80 -8.97 1.93
CA LYS A 37 -0.14 -9.05 0.80
C LYS A 37 -1.33 -9.99 1.07
N PRO A 38 -1.15 -11.22 1.59
CA PRO A 38 -2.27 -12.11 1.90
C PRO A 38 -3.27 -11.50 2.89
N ILE A 39 -2.78 -10.95 4.00
CA ILE A 39 -3.65 -10.35 5.04
C ILE A 39 -4.42 -9.15 4.47
N ILE A 40 -3.75 -8.28 3.72
CA ILE A 40 -4.39 -7.12 3.08
C ILE A 40 -5.42 -7.55 2.03
N LYS A 41 -5.10 -8.56 1.23
CA LYS A 41 -5.98 -9.07 0.17
C LYS A 41 -7.31 -9.57 0.75
N ASP A 42 -7.25 -10.29 1.86
CA ASP A 42 -8.44 -10.80 2.56
C ASP A 42 -9.30 -9.66 3.15
N GLY A 43 -8.71 -8.48 3.37
CA GLY A 43 -9.35 -7.30 3.92
C GLY A 43 -9.78 -6.21 2.93
N LEU A 44 -9.71 -6.42 1.61
CA LEU A 44 -9.96 -5.35 0.62
C LEU A 44 -11.36 -4.71 0.70
N ASN A 45 -12.35 -5.43 1.24
CA ASN A 45 -13.72 -4.96 1.40
C ASN A 45 -14.01 -4.39 2.81
N VAL A 46 -13.00 -4.29 3.68
CA VAL A 46 -13.15 -3.74 5.03
C VAL A 46 -13.43 -2.24 4.96
N THR A 47 -14.39 -1.80 5.76
CA THR A 47 -14.80 -0.39 5.86
C THR A 47 -14.93 0.03 7.32
N GLY A 48 -14.93 1.34 7.59
CA GLY A 48 -14.98 1.90 8.94
C GLY A 48 -13.58 2.17 9.49
N MET A 49 -13.39 3.32 10.13
CA MET A 49 -12.08 3.78 10.62
C MET A 49 -11.49 2.81 11.65
N ASP A 50 -12.35 2.26 12.50
CA ASP A 50 -12.05 1.22 13.48
C ASP A 50 -11.44 -0.02 12.86
N ASN A 51 -11.92 -0.43 11.68
CA ASN A 51 -11.42 -1.64 11.03
C ASN A 51 -10.24 -1.38 10.09
N ILE A 52 -10.19 -0.25 9.39
CA ILE A 52 -9.11 0.04 8.43
C ILE A 52 -7.81 0.50 9.09
N THR A 53 -7.83 0.92 10.35
CA THR A 53 -6.64 1.44 11.05
C THR A 53 -5.52 0.42 11.07
N ALA A 54 -5.83 -0.85 11.40
CA ALA A 54 -4.84 -1.91 11.44
C ALA A 54 -4.30 -2.24 10.03
N TYR A 55 -5.15 -2.19 8.99
CA TYR A 55 -4.74 -2.37 7.58
C TYR A 55 -3.75 -1.30 7.11
N LEU A 56 -3.95 -0.06 7.55
CA LEU A 56 -3.16 1.07 7.08
C LEU A 56 -1.88 1.25 7.90
N TYR A 57 -2.03 1.29 9.21
CA TYR A 57 -0.98 1.70 10.15
C TYR A 57 -0.38 0.56 10.96
N GLY A 58 -0.96 -0.64 10.90
CA GLY A 58 -0.52 -1.80 11.69
C GLY A 58 -1.15 -1.87 13.08
N ASP A 59 -0.93 -3.01 13.73
CA ASP A 59 -1.60 -3.38 14.97
C ASP A 59 -1.29 -2.43 16.13
N GLU A 60 -0.05 -1.97 16.26
CA GLU A 60 0.36 -1.07 17.35
C GLU A 60 -0.48 0.23 17.36
N MET A 61 -0.78 0.79 16.18
CA MET A 61 -1.61 1.99 16.07
C MET A 61 -3.09 1.71 16.31
N ALA A 62 -3.57 0.53 15.90
CA ALA A 62 -4.93 0.09 16.15
C ALA A 62 -5.16 -0.08 17.67
N GLU A 63 -4.26 -0.77 18.36
CA GLU A 63 -4.33 -1.02 19.80
C GLU A 63 -4.30 0.28 20.61
N MET A 64 -3.43 1.23 20.25
CA MET A 64 -3.39 2.55 20.90
C MET A 64 -4.70 3.34 20.77
N GLN A 65 -5.50 3.08 19.74
CA GLN A 65 -6.79 3.71 19.51
C GLN A 65 -7.97 2.88 20.03
N GLY A 66 -7.70 1.71 20.64
CA GLY A 66 -8.74 0.80 21.15
C GLY A 66 -9.43 -0.03 20.05
N TYR A 67 -8.79 -0.19 18.90
CA TYR A 67 -9.25 -1.01 17.77
C TYR A 67 -8.60 -2.40 17.77
N PHE A 68 -9.13 -3.30 16.93
CA PHE A 68 -8.68 -4.69 16.88
C PHE A 68 -7.42 -4.87 16.01
N PRO A 69 -6.42 -5.63 16.49
CA PRO A 69 -5.27 -6.03 15.68
C PRO A 69 -5.65 -7.11 14.66
N ILE A 70 -4.90 -7.17 13.54
CA ILE A 70 -5.11 -8.12 12.44
C ILE A 70 -3.83 -8.85 12.02
N GLY A 71 -2.72 -8.60 12.72
CA GLY A 71 -1.41 -9.19 12.47
C GLY A 71 -0.49 -8.34 11.60
N LEU A 72 -0.84 -7.10 11.26
CA LEU A 72 -0.01 -6.30 10.34
C LEU A 72 1.06 -5.47 11.08
N PRO A 73 2.29 -5.43 10.54
CA PRO A 73 3.35 -4.59 11.09
C PRO A 73 3.05 -3.10 10.85
N TYR A 74 3.79 -2.25 11.55
CA TYR A 74 3.65 -0.80 11.45
C TYR A 74 3.72 -0.30 10.00
N CYS A 75 2.70 0.45 9.59
CA CYS A 75 2.54 1.03 8.26
C CYS A 75 2.58 0.02 7.07
N ALA A 76 2.17 -1.23 7.30
CA ALA A 76 2.10 -2.25 6.25
C ALA A 76 1.28 -1.82 5.02
N GLY A 77 0.17 -1.10 5.23
CA GLY A 77 -0.67 -0.60 4.14
C GLY A 77 0.01 0.45 3.27
N TYR A 78 0.91 1.27 3.84
CA TYR A 78 1.73 2.21 3.08
C TYR A 78 2.77 1.48 2.23
N ALA A 79 3.48 0.51 2.83
CA ALA A 79 4.46 -0.30 2.11
C ALA A 79 3.81 -1.07 0.95
N CYS A 80 2.69 -1.75 1.21
CA CYS A 80 1.92 -2.45 0.19
C CYS A 80 1.42 -1.48 -0.90
N GLY A 81 0.85 -0.34 -0.49
CA GLY A 81 0.38 0.69 -1.41
C GLY A 81 1.47 1.21 -2.35
N TYR A 82 2.67 1.47 -1.84
CA TYR A 82 3.81 1.91 -2.65
C TYR A 82 4.12 0.92 -3.77
N TYR A 83 4.31 -0.37 -3.43
CA TYR A 83 4.65 -1.39 -4.42
C TYR A 83 3.50 -1.69 -5.38
N MET A 84 2.26 -1.59 -4.91
CA MET A 84 1.06 -1.72 -5.73
C MET A 84 1.00 -0.65 -6.83
N ILE A 85 1.29 0.61 -6.50
CA ILE A 85 1.33 1.69 -7.49
C ILE A 85 2.58 1.60 -8.36
N LYS A 86 3.73 1.22 -7.80
CA LYS A 86 4.94 0.98 -8.60
C LYS A 86 4.72 -0.11 -9.66
N HIS A 87 3.97 -1.16 -9.33
CA HIS A 87 3.53 -2.20 -10.27
C HIS A 87 2.63 -1.62 -11.38
N TYR A 88 1.62 -0.84 -11.03
CA TYR A 88 0.74 -0.16 -11.99
C TYR A 88 1.52 0.70 -12.98
N LEU A 89 2.44 1.55 -12.49
CA LEU A 89 3.25 2.42 -13.32
C LEU A 89 4.14 1.62 -14.27
N LYS A 90 4.81 0.57 -13.77
CA LYS A 90 5.63 -0.32 -14.59
C LYS A 90 4.82 -1.04 -15.66
N LYS A 91 3.62 -1.51 -15.33
CA LYS A 91 2.74 -2.27 -16.24
C LYS A 91 2.14 -1.39 -17.33
N THR A 92 1.83 -0.14 -17.04
CA THR A 92 1.15 0.77 -17.97
C THR A 92 2.08 1.73 -18.70
N GLY A 93 3.27 1.99 -18.15
CA GLY A 93 4.17 3.04 -18.63
C GLY A 93 3.68 4.46 -18.35
N LYS A 94 2.58 4.62 -17.61
CA LYS A 94 2.04 5.94 -17.23
C LYS A 94 2.95 6.64 -16.22
N SER A 95 2.90 7.96 -16.23
CA SER A 95 3.56 8.79 -15.22
C SER A 95 2.78 8.79 -13.89
N ILE A 96 3.43 9.24 -12.82
CA ILE A 96 2.76 9.36 -11.51
C ILE A 96 1.69 10.46 -11.51
N GLU A 97 1.86 11.51 -12.30
CA GLU A 97 0.88 12.57 -12.51
C GLU A 97 -0.38 12.01 -13.19
N GLU A 98 -0.21 11.18 -14.22
CA GLU A 98 -1.32 10.48 -14.87
C GLU A 98 -2.04 9.53 -13.91
N ALA A 99 -1.27 8.77 -13.11
CA ALA A 99 -1.84 7.88 -12.09
C ALA A 99 -2.61 8.65 -11.01
N THR A 100 -2.17 9.84 -10.63
CA THR A 100 -2.80 10.69 -9.59
C THR A 100 -4.23 11.10 -9.95
N VAL A 101 -4.50 11.34 -11.23
CA VAL A 101 -5.84 11.71 -11.73
C VAL A 101 -6.62 10.51 -12.29
N THR A 102 -6.03 9.32 -12.29
CA THR A 102 -6.71 8.09 -12.74
C THR A 102 -7.68 7.62 -11.65
N PRO A 103 -8.95 7.29 -11.99
CA PRO A 103 -9.87 6.70 -11.03
C PRO A 103 -9.31 5.43 -10.38
N ALA A 104 -9.46 5.30 -9.06
CA ALA A 104 -8.99 4.14 -8.32
C ALA A 104 -9.49 2.80 -8.90
N SER A 105 -10.73 2.77 -9.40
CA SER A 105 -11.35 1.59 -10.03
C SER A 105 -10.71 1.18 -11.36
N GLU A 106 -10.03 2.09 -12.05
CA GLU A 106 -9.25 1.75 -13.25
C GLU A 106 -7.89 1.19 -12.86
N ILE A 107 -7.25 1.76 -11.83
CA ILE A 107 -6.00 1.24 -11.28
C ILE A 107 -6.20 -0.20 -10.83
N THR A 108 -7.24 -0.48 -10.02
CA THR A 108 -7.48 -1.83 -9.46
C THR A 108 -7.65 -2.91 -10.53
N LYS A 109 -8.33 -2.60 -11.64
CA LYS A 109 -8.49 -3.55 -12.77
C LYS A 109 -7.17 -3.92 -13.44
N VAL A 110 -6.20 -3.01 -13.46
CA VAL A 110 -4.90 -3.24 -14.11
C VAL A 110 -3.98 -4.09 -13.22
N ILE A 111 -4.10 -3.97 -11.89
CA ILE A 111 -3.20 -4.60 -10.92
C ILE A 111 -3.76 -5.88 -10.29
N GLU A 112 -4.74 -6.55 -10.89
CA GLU A 112 -5.28 -7.80 -10.35
C GLU A 112 -4.19 -8.85 -10.10
N ASP A 113 -3.16 -8.86 -10.94
CA ASP A 113 -2.00 -9.75 -10.86
C ASP A 113 -1.04 -9.42 -9.71
N PHE A 114 -1.04 -8.19 -9.19
CA PHE A 114 -0.19 -7.78 -8.06
C PHE A 114 -0.37 -8.69 -6.84
N TRP A 115 -1.58 -9.20 -6.62
CA TRP A 115 -1.92 -10.06 -5.47
C TRP A 115 -1.51 -11.52 -5.62
N SER A 116 -0.86 -11.88 -6.71
CA SER A 116 -0.46 -13.24 -7.08
C SER A 116 1.01 -13.35 -7.52
N GLU A 117 1.74 -12.23 -7.51
CA GLU A 117 3.20 -12.20 -7.62
C GLU A 117 3.92 -12.70 -6.37
#